data_AF-A0A847CZN9-F1
#
_entry.id   AF-A0A847CZN9-F1
#
_cell.length_a   1.000
_cell.length_b   1.000
_cell.length_c   1.000
_cell.angle_alpha   90.00
_cell.angle_beta   90.00
_cell.angle_gamma   90.00
#
_symmetry.space_group_name_H-M   'P 1'
#
loop_
_entity.id
_entity.type
_entity.pdbx_description
1 polymer ?
#
loop_
_entity_poly.entity_id
_entity_poly.type
_entity_poly.pdbx_seq_one_letter_code
_entity_poly.pdbx_strand_id
1 'polypeptide(L)'
;MFFLILKYIWISVNIILLAFAAISDSSWVERYKKINWKLIPFNILVIIITAFVAFFLFSNFPKLMGFGIPRLLQLIFHQNAESIPSTNINLLGVEIKYLGILICILIMTAIPKAAEWEEEKFRKGTKNWIDGFLRSILFGFFHMMVFVPLGAAIALIIPGLFFTFLYFKGNEELSSQGHFQHNLILLSILLFLAILNSFSLSITFL
;
A
#
# COMPACT_ATOMS: atom_id res chain seq x y z
N MET A 1 -5.25 15.78 21.05
CA MET A 1 -4.00 15.40 21.77
C MET A 1 -3.72 13.90 21.76
N PHE A 2 -4.66 13.04 22.19
CA PHE A 2 -4.47 11.58 22.24
C PHE A 2 -4.07 10.94 20.89
N PHE A 3 -4.78 11.25 19.80
CA PHE A 3 -4.45 10.72 18.46
C PHE A 3 -3.04 11.11 18.00
N LEU A 4 -2.59 12.32 18.33
CA LEU A 4 -1.25 12.79 17.97
C LEU A 4 -0.17 11.96 18.68
N ILE A 5 -0.37 11.64 19.96
CA ILE A 5 0.53 10.77 20.72
C ILE A 5 0.57 9.37 20.09
N LEU A 6 -0.59 8.78 19.79
CA LEU A 6 -0.67 7.48 19.13
C LEU A 6 0.01 7.47 17.75
N LYS A 7 -0.16 8.53 16.96
CA LYS A 7 0.50 8.70 15.66
C LYS A 7 2.02 8.61 15.81
N TYR A 8 2.61 9.37 16.74
CA TYR A 8 4.07 9.35 16.92
C TYR A 8 4.58 8.03 17.50
N ILE A 9 3.85 7.42 18.44
CA ILE A 9 4.18 6.07 18.94
C ILE A 9 4.20 5.07 17.78
N TRP A 10 3.16 5.09 16.92
CA TRP A 10 3.09 4.19 15.76
C TRP A 10 4.24 4.42 14.79
N ILE A 11 4.57 5.68 14.47
CA ILE A 11 5.70 6.02 13.60
C ILE A 11 7.00 5.44 14.17
N SER A 12 7.27 5.63 15.47
CA SER A 12 8.47 5.09 16.11
C SER A 12 8.52 3.56 16.06
N VAL A 13 7.42 2.88 16.38
CA VAL A 13 7.33 1.42 16.32
C VAL A 13 7.54 0.93 14.89
N ASN A 14 6.90 1.56 13.91
CA ASN A 14 7.00 1.18 12.50
C ASN A 14 8.44 1.30 11.98
N ILE A 15 9.14 2.39 12.30
CA ILE A 15 10.55 2.57 11.94
C ILE A 15 11.43 1.48 12.56
N ILE A 16 11.24 1.18 13.85
CA ILE A 16 12.01 0.14 14.54
C ILE A 16 11.78 -1.23 13.87
N LEU A 17 10.53 -1.59 13.60
CA LEU A 17 10.19 -2.86 12.96
C LEU A 17 10.76 -2.97 11.54
N LEU A 18 10.66 -1.92 10.74
CA LEU A 18 11.21 -1.93 9.38
C LEU A 18 12.74 -1.96 9.38
N ALA A 19 13.39 -1.21 10.28
CA ALA A 19 14.85 -1.25 10.42
C ALA A 19 15.32 -2.64 10.85
N PHE A 20 14.64 -3.25 11.82
CA PHE A 20 14.92 -4.62 12.23
C PHE A 20 14.73 -5.62 11.09
N ALA A 21 13.63 -5.50 10.32
CA ALA A 21 13.39 -6.34 9.15
C ALA A 21 14.50 -6.19 8.08
N ALA A 22 14.91 -4.95 7.81
CA ALA A 22 15.96 -4.65 6.83
C ALA A 22 17.33 -5.26 7.21
N ILE A 23 17.65 -5.26 8.50
CA ILE A 23 18.92 -5.78 9.05
C ILE A 23 18.88 -7.31 9.17
N SER A 24 17.75 -7.87 9.62
CA SER A 24 17.63 -9.30 9.93
C SER A 24 17.48 -10.18 8.68
N ASP A 25 17.05 -9.60 7.56
CA ASP A 25 16.82 -10.34 6.32
C ASP A 25 17.36 -9.57 5.12
N SER A 26 18.56 -9.93 4.64
CA SER A 26 19.17 -9.30 3.47
C SER A 26 18.64 -9.83 2.13
N SER A 27 17.66 -10.74 2.12
CA SER A 27 17.15 -11.35 0.88
C SER A 27 16.50 -10.33 -0.05
N TRP A 28 16.07 -9.17 0.46
CA TRP A 28 15.54 -8.07 -0.36
C TRP A 28 16.53 -7.67 -1.46
N VAL A 29 17.84 -7.64 -1.19
CA VAL A 29 18.86 -7.31 -2.21
C VAL A 29 18.77 -8.24 -3.41
N GLU A 30 18.62 -9.55 -3.17
CA GLU A 30 18.50 -10.55 -4.24
C GLU A 30 17.17 -10.42 -5.00
N ARG A 31 16.08 -9.98 -4.34
CA ARG A 31 14.80 -9.72 -5.01
C ARG A 31 14.87 -8.53 -5.95
N TYR A 32 15.59 -7.47 -5.57
CA TYR A 32 15.84 -6.32 -6.44
C TYR A 32 16.65 -6.71 -7.69
N LYS A 33 17.61 -7.64 -7.57
CA LYS A 33 18.35 -8.18 -8.75
C LYS A 33 17.46 -8.95 -9.72
N LYS A 34 16.32 -9.48 -9.26
CA LYS A 34 15.36 -10.26 -10.04
C LYS A 34 14.26 -9.41 -10.69
N ILE A 35 14.38 -8.08 -10.71
CA ILE A 35 13.40 -7.21 -11.36
C ILE A 35 13.17 -7.68 -12.81
N ASN A 36 11.90 -7.97 -13.10
CA ASN A 36 11.44 -8.39 -14.40
C ASN A 36 10.91 -7.16 -15.14
N TRP A 37 11.78 -6.53 -15.93
CA TRP A 37 11.47 -5.32 -16.70
C TRP A 37 10.24 -5.43 -17.60
N LYS A 38 9.84 -6.65 -18.00
CA LYS A 38 8.62 -6.85 -18.79
C LYS A 38 7.35 -6.56 -18.01
N LEU A 39 7.36 -6.69 -16.68
CA LEU A 39 6.18 -6.44 -15.83
C LEU A 39 5.99 -4.96 -15.51
N ILE A 40 7.03 -4.14 -15.61
CA ILE A 40 6.98 -2.69 -15.32
C ILE A 40 5.88 -1.96 -16.12
N PRO A 41 5.80 -2.06 -17.46
CA PRO A 41 4.74 -1.37 -18.20
C PRO A 41 3.32 -1.83 -17.84
N PHE A 42 3.13 -3.12 -17.56
CA PHE A 42 1.83 -3.63 -17.09
C PHE A 42 1.48 -3.11 -15.71
N ASN A 43 2.44 -3.07 -14.79
CA ASN A 43 2.23 -2.49 -13.47
C ASN A 43 1.89 -1.00 -13.54
N ILE A 44 2.56 -0.23 -14.39
CA ILE A 44 2.23 1.19 -14.62
C ILE A 44 0.78 1.32 -15.10
N LEU A 45 0.37 0.51 -16.08
CA LEU A 45 -1.01 0.52 -16.59
C LEU A 45 -2.02 0.19 -15.48
N VAL A 46 -1.75 -0.84 -14.67
CA VAL A 46 -2.60 -1.24 -13.55
C VAL A 46 -2.69 -0.12 -12.51
N ILE A 47 -1.58 0.54 -12.18
CA ILE A 47 -1.55 1.70 -11.27
C ILE A 47 -2.43 2.83 -11.83
N ILE A 48 -2.31 3.17 -13.11
CA ILE A 48 -3.12 4.22 -13.75
C ILE A 48 -4.61 3.89 -13.65
N ILE A 49 -5.00 2.65 -14.00
CA ILE A 49 -6.40 2.21 -13.93
C ILE A 49 -6.90 2.26 -12.48
N THR A 50 -6.10 1.80 -11.52
CA THR A 50 -6.44 1.80 -10.10
C THR A 50 -6.61 3.23 -9.57
N ALA A 51 -5.69 4.13 -9.92
CA ALA A 51 -5.76 5.54 -9.55
C ALA A 51 -6.98 6.22 -10.17
N PHE A 52 -7.30 5.93 -11.43
CA PHE A 52 -8.49 6.44 -12.09
C PHE A 52 -9.77 5.99 -11.38
N VAL A 53 -9.89 4.70 -11.04
CA VAL A 53 -11.05 4.17 -10.31
C VAL A 53 -11.14 4.76 -8.91
N ALA A 54 -10.02 4.87 -8.18
CA ALA A 54 -9.99 5.51 -6.88
C ALA A 54 -10.43 6.98 -6.96
N PHE A 55 -9.96 7.73 -7.96
CA PHE A 55 -10.37 9.12 -8.19
C PHE A 55 -11.85 9.25 -8.57
N PHE A 56 -12.35 8.35 -9.42
CA PHE A 56 -13.77 8.29 -9.77
C PHE A 56 -14.63 8.03 -8.53
N LEU A 57 -14.24 7.08 -7.67
CA LEU A 57 -14.92 6.79 -6.41
C LEU A 57 -14.85 7.96 -5.44
N PHE A 58 -13.72 8.65 -5.36
CA PHE A 58 -13.57 9.85 -4.55
C PHE A 58 -14.51 10.97 -4.99
N SER A 59 -14.59 11.20 -6.31
CA SER A 59 -15.37 12.31 -6.87
C SER A 59 -16.88 12.06 -6.79
N ASN A 60 -17.33 10.83 -7.05
CA ASN A 60 -18.76 10.50 -7.15
C ASN A 60 -19.33 9.91 -5.84
N PHE A 61 -18.48 9.30 -5.01
CA PHE A 61 -18.88 8.62 -3.79
C PHE A 61 -17.95 8.97 -2.61
N PRO A 62 -17.79 10.26 -2.26
CA PRO A 62 -16.83 10.72 -1.24
C PRO A 62 -17.05 10.07 0.13
N LYS A 63 -18.28 9.65 0.44
CA LYS A 63 -18.60 8.89 1.66
C LYS A 63 -17.82 7.57 1.75
N LEU A 64 -17.54 6.90 0.63
CA LEU A 64 -16.73 5.68 0.60
C LEU A 64 -15.25 5.96 0.89
N MET A 65 -14.75 7.13 0.51
CA MET A 65 -13.36 7.54 0.78
C MET A 65 -13.18 8.07 2.20
N GLY A 66 -14.25 8.54 2.85
CA GLY A 66 -14.24 8.88 4.27
C GLY A 66 -14.42 7.67 5.21
N PHE A 67 -14.92 6.54 4.69
CA PHE A 67 -15.23 5.37 5.50
C PHE A 67 -14.05 4.39 5.57
N GLY A 68 -13.71 3.95 6.78
CA GLY A 68 -12.64 3.00 7.07
C GLY A 68 -12.76 2.51 8.51
N ILE A 69 -11.86 1.62 8.95
CA ILE A 69 -11.87 1.14 10.35
C ILE A 69 -11.80 2.28 11.38
N PRO A 70 -11.00 3.34 11.20
CA PRO A 70 -11.00 4.44 12.16
C PRO A 70 -12.36 5.11 12.32
N ARG A 71 -13.08 5.31 11.20
CA ARG A 71 -14.44 5.85 11.22
C ARG A 71 -15.43 4.89 11.88
N LEU A 72 -15.30 3.58 11.64
CA LEU A 72 -16.14 2.57 12.29
C LEU A 72 -15.94 2.56 13.82
N LEU A 73 -14.69 2.56 14.28
CA LEU A 73 -14.36 2.62 15.71
C LEU A 73 -14.87 3.90 16.36
N GLN A 74 -14.78 5.04 15.67
CA GLN A 74 -15.35 6.30 16.12
C GLN A 74 -16.87 6.20 16.32
N LEU A 75 -17.59 5.62 15.36
CA LEU A 75 -19.05 5.46 15.45
C LEU A 75 -19.48 4.56 16.62
N ILE A 76 -18.67 3.53 16.93
CA ILE A 76 -18.97 2.57 18.01
C ILE A 76 -18.63 3.15 19.39
N PHE A 77 -17.47 3.79 19.55
CA PHE A 77 -16.94 4.11 20.88
C PHE A 77 -16.97 5.60 21.22
N HIS A 78 -16.91 6.51 20.24
CA HIS A 78 -16.74 7.94 20.49
C HIS A 78 -17.38 8.82 19.40
N GLN A 79 -18.71 8.89 19.39
CA GLN A 79 -19.49 9.64 18.39
C GLN A 79 -19.13 11.14 18.31
N ASN A 80 -18.59 11.71 19.40
CA ASN A 80 -18.21 13.13 19.50
C ASN A 80 -16.69 13.39 19.38
N ALA A 81 -15.87 12.38 19.09
CA ALA A 81 -14.42 12.58 18.93
C ALA A 81 -14.08 13.24 17.58
N GLU A 82 -12.91 13.87 17.50
CA GLU A 82 -12.35 14.33 16.23
C GLU A 82 -12.20 13.16 15.24
N SER A 83 -12.49 13.40 13.96
CA SER A 83 -12.38 12.37 12.92
C SER A 83 -10.93 11.94 12.74
N ILE A 84 -10.65 10.66 12.95
CA ILE A 84 -9.36 10.07 12.60
C ILE A 84 -9.29 9.97 11.07
N PRO A 85 -8.25 10.53 10.41
CA PRO A 85 -8.10 10.39 8.97
C PRO A 85 -8.01 8.93 8.53
N SER A 86 -8.81 8.55 7.53
CA SER A 86 -8.69 7.25 6.86
C SER A 86 -7.52 7.34 5.87
N THR A 87 -6.33 6.95 6.33
CA THR A 87 -5.11 6.85 5.51
C THR A 87 -4.36 5.59 5.91
N ASN A 88 -3.54 5.06 5.01
CA ASN A 88 -2.71 3.90 5.33
C ASN A 88 -1.81 4.22 6.53
N ILE A 89 -2.01 3.51 7.65
CA ILE A 89 -1.31 3.79 8.90
C ILE A 89 0.20 3.60 8.78
N ASN A 90 0.66 2.76 7.85
CA ASN A 90 2.08 2.54 7.58
C ASN A 90 2.74 3.70 6.81
N LEU A 91 1.96 4.64 6.28
CA LEU A 91 2.45 5.85 5.61
C LEU A 91 2.42 7.09 6.51
N LEU A 92 2.02 6.94 7.78
CA LEU A 92 2.09 8.04 8.73
C LEU A 92 3.54 8.51 8.89
N GLY A 93 3.76 9.82 8.82
CA GLY A 93 5.09 10.42 8.96
C GLY A 93 5.81 10.62 7.63
N VAL A 94 5.27 10.15 6.51
CA VAL A 94 5.83 10.43 5.17
C VAL A 94 5.79 11.93 4.83
N GLU A 95 4.84 12.65 5.39
CA GLU A 95 4.71 14.10 5.25
C GLU A 95 5.74 14.89 6.08
N ILE A 96 6.41 14.25 7.05
CA ILE A 96 7.38 14.90 7.93
C ILE A 96 8.72 15.01 7.19
N LYS A 97 9.28 16.22 7.14
CA LYS A 97 10.55 16.52 6.45
C LYS A 97 11.66 15.56 6.87
N TYR A 98 12.40 15.05 5.88
CA TYR A 98 13.47 14.05 5.96
C TYR A 98 13.06 12.67 6.51
N LEU A 99 12.15 12.64 7.48
CA LEU A 99 11.60 11.40 8.02
C LEU A 99 10.86 10.59 6.96
N GLY A 100 10.10 11.24 6.08
CA GLY A 100 9.42 10.55 5.00
C GLY A 100 10.36 9.86 4.03
N ILE A 101 11.55 10.42 3.78
CA ILE A 101 12.59 9.78 2.97
C ILE A 101 13.06 8.49 3.66
N LEU A 102 13.38 8.57 4.96
CA LEU A 102 13.81 7.43 5.75
C LEU A 102 12.74 6.31 5.76
N ILE A 103 11.49 6.67 6.02
CA ILE A 103 10.37 5.71 6.03
C ILE A 103 10.25 5.03 4.67
N CYS A 104 10.27 5.78 3.57
CA CYS A 104 10.16 5.20 2.22
C CYS A 104 11.30 4.20 1.93
N ILE A 105 12.54 4.55 2.26
CA ILE A 105 13.70 3.66 2.09
C ILE A 105 13.53 2.38 2.93
N LEU A 106 13.11 2.51 4.18
CA LEU A 106 12.88 1.37 5.05
C LEU A 106 11.76 0.46 4.53
N ILE A 107 10.63 1.02 4.10
CA ILE A 107 9.54 0.24 3.49
C ILE A 107 10.04 -0.48 2.23
N MET A 108 10.84 0.17 1.38
CA MET A 108 11.42 -0.46 0.18
C MET A 108 12.24 -1.72 0.49
N THR A 109 12.87 -1.83 1.65
CA THR A 109 13.56 -3.07 2.04
C THR A 109 12.58 -4.18 2.46
N ALA A 110 11.41 -3.83 2.99
CA ALA A 110 10.41 -4.78 3.49
C ALA A 110 9.43 -5.26 2.40
N ILE A 111 9.18 -4.46 1.35
CA ILE A 111 8.17 -4.80 0.33
C ILE A 111 8.37 -6.13 -0.40
N PRO A 112 9.58 -6.66 -0.66
CA PRO A 112 9.69 -7.93 -1.39
C PRO A 112 9.08 -9.07 -0.58
N LYS A 113 9.41 -9.13 0.72
CA LYS A 113 8.90 -10.15 1.64
C LYS A 113 7.43 -9.94 1.97
N ALA A 114 6.99 -8.69 2.08
CA ALA A 114 5.57 -8.38 2.24
C ALA A 114 4.76 -8.87 1.04
N ALA A 115 5.21 -8.62 -0.19
CA ALA A 115 4.55 -9.10 -1.41
C ALA A 115 4.48 -10.64 -1.46
N GLU A 116 5.57 -11.34 -1.10
CA GLU A 116 5.56 -12.81 -1.01
C GLU A 116 4.55 -13.32 0.01
N TRP A 117 4.53 -12.73 1.20
CA TRP A 117 3.59 -13.11 2.25
C TRP A 117 2.13 -12.85 1.81
N GLU A 118 1.85 -11.70 1.22
CA GLU A 118 0.51 -11.37 0.74
C GLU A 118 0.07 -12.31 -0.39
N GLU A 119 0.91 -12.58 -1.38
CA GLU A 119 0.55 -13.52 -2.45
C GLU A 119 0.42 -14.96 -1.94
N GLU A 120 1.19 -15.37 -0.92
CA GLU A 120 0.97 -16.64 -0.24
C GLU A 120 -0.40 -16.70 0.44
N LYS A 121 -0.85 -15.62 1.08
CA LYS A 121 -2.17 -15.60 1.75
C LYS A 121 -3.33 -15.49 0.76
N PHE A 122 -3.20 -14.64 -0.25
CA PHE A 122 -4.32 -14.29 -1.12
C PHE A 122 -4.36 -15.12 -2.39
N ARG A 123 -3.24 -15.65 -2.92
CA ARG A 123 -3.23 -16.40 -4.19
C ARG A 123 -2.96 -17.88 -4.08
N LYS A 124 -2.21 -18.34 -3.09
CA LYS A 124 -1.92 -19.77 -2.93
C LYS A 124 -3.19 -20.62 -2.97
N GLY A 125 -3.19 -21.59 -3.87
CA GLY A 125 -4.31 -22.51 -4.06
C GLY A 125 -5.50 -21.93 -4.84
N THR A 126 -5.35 -20.77 -5.50
CA THR A 126 -6.40 -20.23 -6.38
C THR A 126 -6.66 -21.19 -7.54
N LYS A 127 -7.90 -21.66 -7.70
CA LYS A 127 -8.25 -22.74 -8.65
C LYS A 127 -8.70 -22.23 -10.02
N ASN A 128 -9.41 -21.10 -10.05
CA ASN A 128 -10.02 -20.54 -11.27
C ASN A 128 -10.32 -19.05 -11.08
N TRP A 129 -10.82 -18.38 -12.12
CA TRP A 129 -11.09 -16.94 -12.10
C TRP A 129 -12.16 -16.50 -11.10
N ILE A 130 -13.14 -17.35 -10.78
CA ILE A 130 -14.16 -17.02 -9.78
C ILE A 130 -13.50 -16.96 -8.39
N ASP A 131 -12.71 -17.97 -8.04
CA ASP A 131 -11.92 -18.01 -6.82
C ASP A 131 -10.93 -16.83 -6.76
N GLY A 132 -10.24 -16.56 -7.87
CA GLY A 132 -9.32 -15.42 -8.00
C GLY A 132 -9.99 -14.05 -7.83
N PHE A 133 -11.22 -13.89 -8.32
CA PHE A 133 -12.02 -12.68 -8.13
C PHE A 133 -12.41 -12.49 -6.66
N LEU A 134 -12.93 -13.55 -6.01
CA LEU A 134 -13.28 -13.51 -4.58
C LEU A 134 -12.06 -13.21 -3.69
N ARG A 135 -10.90 -13.79 -4.02
CA ARG A 135 -9.64 -13.52 -3.33
C ARG A 135 -9.14 -12.09 -3.56
N SER A 136 -9.39 -11.51 -4.72
CA SER A 136 -9.08 -10.12 -5.03
C SER A 136 -9.98 -9.13 -4.28
N ILE A 137 -11.25 -9.48 -4.08
CA ILE A 137 -12.15 -8.78 -3.17
C ILE A 137 -11.55 -8.83 -1.75
N LEU A 138 -11.25 -10.02 -1.24
CA LEU A 138 -10.69 -10.19 0.10
C LEU A 138 -9.38 -9.40 0.28
N PHE A 139 -8.49 -9.44 -0.71
CA PHE A 139 -7.26 -8.67 -0.76
C PHE A 139 -7.53 -7.16 -0.58
N GLY A 140 -8.44 -6.58 -1.37
CA GLY A 140 -8.78 -5.17 -1.27
C GLY A 140 -9.34 -4.80 0.11
N PHE A 141 -10.32 -5.57 0.61
CA PHE A 141 -10.94 -5.30 1.92
C PHE A 141 -9.99 -5.53 3.11
N PHE A 142 -9.04 -6.46 3.01
CA PHE A 142 -8.04 -6.67 4.05
C PHE A 142 -7.19 -5.42 4.31
N HIS A 143 -6.97 -4.58 3.30
CA HIS A 143 -6.23 -3.33 3.45
C HIS A 143 -6.94 -2.30 4.34
N MET A 144 -8.24 -2.44 4.57
CA MET A 144 -8.94 -1.61 5.57
C MET A 144 -8.39 -1.81 6.98
N MET A 145 -7.78 -2.98 7.27
CA MET A 145 -7.11 -3.28 8.55
C MET A 145 -5.93 -2.34 8.83
N VAL A 146 -5.27 -1.85 7.77
CA VAL A 146 -4.21 -0.85 7.85
C VAL A 146 -4.72 0.55 7.50
N PHE A 147 -6.01 0.79 7.74
CA PHE A 147 -6.70 2.08 7.65
C PHE A 147 -6.86 2.64 6.23
N VAL A 148 -6.68 1.80 5.19
CA VAL A 148 -7.05 2.17 3.82
C VAL A 148 -8.57 2.43 3.74
N PRO A 149 -9.02 3.56 3.16
CA PRO A 149 -10.44 3.82 2.97
C PRO A 149 -11.15 2.74 2.16
N LEU A 150 -12.45 2.56 2.40
CA LEU A 150 -13.29 1.60 1.67
C LEU A 150 -13.26 1.82 0.16
N GLY A 151 -13.34 3.09 -0.30
CA GLY A 151 -13.25 3.39 -1.74
C GLY A 151 -11.90 2.96 -2.35
N ALA A 152 -10.80 3.17 -1.63
CA ALA A 152 -9.48 2.70 -2.05
C ALA A 152 -9.36 1.17 -1.99
N ALA A 153 -9.94 0.52 -0.97
CA ALA A 153 -10.02 -0.94 -0.85
C ALA A 153 -10.77 -1.57 -2.04
N ILE A 154 -11.85 -0.93 -2.52
CA ILE A 154 -12.55 -1.35 -3.74
C ILE A 154 -11.65 -1.19 -4.97
N ALA A 155 -10.93 -0.08 -5.10
CA ALA A 155 -9.99 0.12 -6.21
C ALA A 155 -8.86 -0.93 -6.21
N LEU A 156 -8.39 -1.35 -5.03
CA LEU A 156 -7.36 -2.39 -4.85
C LEU A 156 -7.78 -3.79 -5.33
N ILE A 157 -9.06 -4.02 -5.66
CA ILE A 157 -9.49 -5.25 -6.34
C ILE A 157 -8.81 -5.39 -7.71
N ILE A 158 -8.54 -4.27 -8.40
CA ILE A 158 -7.92 -4.22 -9.72
C ILE A 158 -6.49 -4.81 -9.72
N PRO A 159 -5.54 -4.32 -8.89
CA PRO A 159 -4.23 -4.95 -8.79
C PRO A 159 -4.35 -6.39 -8.29
N GLY A 160 -5.30 -6.70 -7.42
CA GLY A 160 -5.55 -8.08 -7.00
C GLY A 160 -5.89 -9.03 -8.16
N LEU A 161 -6.71 -8.59 -9.11
CA LEU A 161 -7.02 -9.35 -10.31
C LEU A 161 -5.81 -9.50 -11.23
N PHE A 162 -5.00 -8.45 -11.34
CA PHE A 162 -3.73 -8.53 -12.07
C PHE A 162 -2.75 -9.52 -11.42
N PHE A 163 -2.64 -9.57 -10.09
CA PHE A 163 -1.79 -10.55 -9.41
C PHE A 163 -2.35 -11.97 -9.53
N THR A 164 -3.67 -12.13 -9.59
CA THR A 164 -4.32 -13.40 -9.94
C THR A 164 -3.95 -13.85 -11.36
N PHE A 165 -3.98 -12.94 -12.33
CA PHE A 165 -3.52 -13.22 -13.69
C PHE A 165 -2.07 -13.74 -13.71
N LEU A 166 -1.17 -13.04 -13.01
CA LEU A 166 0.23 -13.45 -12.90
C LEU A 166 0.39 -14.80 -12.19
N TYR A 167 -0.43 -15.06 -11.17
CA TYR A 167 -0.45 -16.35 -10.48
C TYR A 167 -0.82 -17.49 -11.43
N PHE A 168 -1.82 -17.32 -12.29
CA PHE A 168 -2.13 -18.35 -13.31
C PHE A 168 -1.04 -18.53 -14.37
N LYS A 169 -0.18 -17.52 -14.58
CA LYS A 169 0.90 -17.58 -15.57
C LYS A 169 2.21 -18.14 -15.02
N GLY A 170 2.49 -17.95 -13.74
CA GLY A 170 3.78 -18.32 -13.16
C GLY A 170 3.74 -18.57 -11.66
N ASN A 171 2.59 -19.00 -11.14
CA ASN A 171 2.35 -19.30 -9.72
C ASN A 171 2.69 -18.13 -8.78
N GLU A 172 2.92 -18.46 -7.51
CA GLU A 172 3.25 -17.51 -6.44
C GLU A 172 4.47 -16.66 -6.77
N GLU A 173 5.49 -17.22 -7.43
CA GLU A 173 6.72 -16.51 -7.73
C GLU A 173 6.50 -15.32 -8.68
N LEU A 174 5.83 -15.55 -9.82
CA LEU A 174 5.57 -14.47 -10.78
C LEU A 174 4.60 -13.42 -10.21
N SER A 175 3.61 -13.89 -9.45
CA SER A 175 2.64 -13.01 -8.78
C SER A 175 3.33 -12.11 -7.74
N SER A 176 4.15 -12.70 -6.87
CA SER A 176 4.93 -11.97 -5.85
C SER A 176 5.88 -10.96 -6.49
N GLN A 177 6.53 -11.34 -7.59
CA GLN A 177 7.45 -10.46 -8.31
C GLN A 177 6.71 -9.30 -8.97
N GLY A 178 5.52 -9.53 -9.52
CA GLY A 178 4.66 -8.49 -10.07
C GLY A 178 4.16 -7.53 -9.01
N HIS A 179 3.70 -8.05 -7.86
CA HIS A 179 3.24 -7.27 -6.73
C HIS A 179 4.35 -6.46 -6.08
N PHE A 180 5.53 -7.05 -5.85
CA PHE A 180 6.71 -6.33 -5.39
C PHE A 180 7.01 -5.12 -6.29
N GLN A 181 7.06 -5.31 -7.62
CA GLN A 181 7.33 -4.22 -8.56
C GLN A 181 6.21 -3.17 -8.61
N HIS A 182 4.95 -3.59 -8.43
CA HIS A 182 3.82 -2.67 -8.29
C HIS A 182 4.06 -1.70 -7.12
N ASN A 183 4.38 -2.26 -5.94
CA ASN A 183 4.64 -1.48 -4.74
C ASN A 183 5.92 -0.64 -4.86
N LEU A 184 6.95 -1.16 -5.54
CA LEU A 184 8.19 -0.43 -5.79
C LEU A 184 7.94 0.83 -6.63
N ILE A 185 7.09 0.77 -7.66
CA ILE A 185 6.76 1.95 -8.48
C ILE A 185 6.02 3.00 -7.63
N LEU A 186 4.99 2.58 -6.88
CA LEU A 186 4.24 3.47 -6.00
C LEU A 186 5.14 4.13 -4.93
N LEU A 187 6.02 3.35 -4.30
CA LEU A 187 6.97 3.87 -3.31
C LEU A 187 8.05 4.75 -3.93
N SER A 188 8.45 4.51 -5.18
CA SER A 188 9.39 5.39 -5.87
C SER A 188 8.78 6.77 -6.12
N ILE A 189 7.50 6.82 -6.50
CA ILE A 189 6.75 8.07 -6.63
C ILE A 189 6.66 8.76 -5.25
N LEU A 190 6.31 8.01 -4.20
CA LEU A 190 6.18 8.55 -2.86
C LEU A 190 7.51 9.09 -2.31
N LEU A 191 8.61 8.36 -2.52
CA LEU A 191 9.96 8.78 -2.15
C LEU A 191 10.34 10.08 -2.86
N PHE A 192 10.05 10.19 -4.16
CA PHE A 192 10.30 11.42 -4.91
C PHE A 192 9.53 12.60 -4.32
N LEU A 193 8.25 12.43 -4.01
CA LEU A 193 7.43 13.47 -3.35
C LEU A 193 7.98 13.84 -1.96
N ALA A 194 8.43 12.85 -1.18
CA ALA A 194 9.03 13.09 0.14
C ALA A 194 10.35 13.88 0.05
N ILE A 195 11.16 13.63 -0.99
CA ILE A 195 12.38 14.42 -1.29
C ILE A 195 12.00 15.87 -1.60
N LEU A 196 11.07 16.09 -2.53
CA LEU A 196 10.61 17.45 -2.88
C LEU A 196 10.12 18.23 -1.66
N ASN A 197 9.28 17.60 -0.82
CA ASN A 197 8.78 18.18 0.42
C ASN A 197 9.90 18.51 1.42
N SER A 198 10.90 17.64 1.54
CA SER A 198 12.00 17.80 2.50
C SER A 198 12.91 18.98 2.13
N PHE A 199 13.23 19.13 0.85
CA PHE A 199 14.16 20.15 0.37
C PHE A 199 13.49 21.47 -0.04
N SER A 200 12.16 21.57 0.09
CA SER A 200 11.42 22.79 -0.24
C SER A 200 11.73 23.28 -1.66
N LEU A 201 11.89 22.33 -2.60
CA LEU A 201 11.71 22.64 -4.01
C LEU A 201 10.25 23.02 -4.15
N SER A 202 9.97 24.32 -4.08
CA SER A 202 8.66 24.90 -4.31
C SER A 202 8.26 24.57 -5.75
N ILE A 203 7.67 23.39 -5.94
CA ILE A 203 6.85 23.12 -7.12
C ILE A 203 5.53 23.84 -6.84
N THR A 204 5.51 25.11 -7.19
CA THR A 204 4.28 25.85 -7.42
C THR A 204 3.57 25.12 -8.56
N PHE A 205 2.58 24.30 -8.24
CA PHE A 205 1.61 23.86 -9.25
C PHE A 205 0.83 25.11 -9.66
N LEU A 206 1.05 25.56 -10.90
CA LEU A 206 0.16 26.47 -11.62
C LEU A 206 -1.17 25.77 -11.88
#